data_AF-A0A9C8WSW2-F1
#
_entry.id   AF-A0A9C8WSW2-F1
#
_cell.length_a   1.000
_cell.length_b   1.000
_cell.length_c   1.000
_cell.angle_alpha   90.00
_cell.angle_beta   90.00
_cell.angle_gamma   90.00
#
_symmetry.space_group_name_H-M   'P 1'
#
loop_
_entity.id
_entity.type
_entity.pdbx_description
1 polymer ?
#
loop_
_entity_poly.entity_id
_entity_poly.type
_entity_poly.pdbx_seq_one_letter_code
_entity_poly.pdbx_strand_id
1 'polypeptide(L)' 'MFSINSRNGLQWYSSRKIPLPHGLFTRHGGTGSGAYASLNLSFGVGDYKSTVQANRNRCKQVLDIRKLVSSRQVHGD' A
#
# COMPACT_ATOMS: atom_id res chain seq x y z
N MET A 1 11.33 4.30 16.96
CA MET A 1 11.49 2.92 16.48
C MET A 1 10.25 2.54 15.68
N PHE A 2 10.42 2.00 14.47
CA PHE A 2 9.30 1.48 13.69
C PHE A 2 8.82 0.15 14.27
N SER A 3 7.53 -0.14 14.11
CA SER A 3 6.90 -1.44 14.43
C SER A 3 6.35 -2.04 13.16
N ILE A 4 6.52 -3.35 12.95
CA ILE A 4 5.90 -4.07 11.85
C ILE A 4 4.52 -4.56 12.28
N ASN A 5 3.51 -4.32 11.45
CA ASN A 5 2.14 -4.77 11.66
C ASN A 5 1.79 -5.77 10.56
N SER A 6 0.92 -6.73 10.87
CA SER A 6 0.41 -7.66 9.87
C SER A 6 -1.07 -7.96 10.05
N ARG A 7 -1.79 -8.04 8.92
CA ARG A 7 -3.21 -8.44 8.88
C ARG A 7 -3.52 -9.04 7.51
N ASN A 8 -4.13 -10.23 7.48
CA ASN A 8 -4.54 -10.91 6.23
C ASN A 8 -3.40 -11.02 5.20
N GLY A 9 -2.19 -11.33 5.67
CA GLY A 9 -0.97 -11.43 4.85
C GLY A 9 -0.33 -10.10 4.46
N LEU A 10 -1.03 -8.97 4.61
CA LEU A 10 -0.50 -7.63 4.39
C LEU A 10 0.47 -7.26 5.51
N GLN A 11 1.60 -6.62 5.17
CA GLN A 11 2.59 -6.16 6.14
C GLN A 11 2.96 -4.69 5.88
N TRP A 12 3.00 -3.89 6.94
CA TRP A 12 3.39 -2.48 6.88
C TRP A 12 4.09 -2.02 8.16
N TYR A 13 4.99 -1.06 8.02
CA TYR A 13 5.64 -0.40 9.14
C TYR A 13 4.79 0.78 9.62
N SER A 14 4.75 0.99 10.93
CA SER A 14 4.25 2.21 11.57
C SER A 14 5.25 2.72 12.62
N SER A 15 5.06 3.93 13.11
CA SER A 15 5.90 4.60 14.09
C SER A 15 5.05 5.13 15.24
N ARG A 16 5.47 4.85 16.47
CA ARG A 16 4.81 5.39 17.68
C ARG A 16 4.89 6.92 17.77
N LYS A 17 5.75 7.57 16.96
CA LYS A 17 5.86 9.04 16.92
C LYS A 17 4.71 9.72 16.17
N ILE A 18 3.93 8.99 15.37
CA ILE A 18 2.77 9.52 14.64
C ILE A 18 1.52 8.88 15.25
N PRO A 19 0.73 9.62 16.05
CA PRO A 19 -0.38 9.06 16.81
C PRO A 19 -1.66 8.86 15.99
N LEU A 20 -1.57 8.94 14.66
CA LEU A 20 -2.68 8.73 13.72
C LEU A 20 -2.46 7.43 12.93
N PRO A 21 -3.51 6.76 12.44
CA PRO A 21 -3.36 5.61 11.54
C PRO A 21 -2.49 5.96 10.33
N HIS A 22 -1.39 5.23 10.16
CA HIS A 22 -0.46 5.40 9.06
C HIS A 22 0.26 4.09 8.76
N GLY A 23 0.85 3.99 7.58
CA GLY A 23 1.62 2.82 7.20
C GLY A 23 2.57 3.05 6.04
N LEU A 24 3.78 2.51 6.15
CA LEU A 24 4.72 2.30 5.07
C LEU A 24 4.61 0.83 4.65
N PHE A 25 3.93 0.56 3.54
CA PHE A 25 3.63 -0.80 3.10
C PHE A 25 4.86 -1.51 2.53
N THR A 26 4.96 -2.81 2.79
CA THR A 26 5.94 -3.69 2.14
C THR A 26 5.41 -4.19 0.79
N ARG A 27 6.20 -4.97 0.05
CA ARG A 27 5.76 -5.61 -1.19
C ARG A 27 4.85 -6.85 -0.99
N HIS A 28 4.59 -7.26 0.26
CA HIS A 28 3.94 -8.53 0.60
C HIS A 28 2.44 -8.39 0.90
N GLY A 29 1.68 -9.45 0.63
CA GLY A 29 0.25 -9.55 0.98
C GLY A 29 -0.72 -8.93 -0.03
N GLY A 30 -0.26 -8.65 -1.24
CA GLY A 30 -1.13 -8.23 -2.35
C GLY A 30 -1.49 -9.39 -3.28
N THR A 31 -2.09 -9.06 -4.43
CA THR A 31 -2.63 -10.03 -5.39
C THR A 31 -1.89 -10.07 -6.72
N GLY A 32 -0.81 -9.30 -6.87
CA GLY A 32 -0.01 -9.23 -8.09
C GLY A 32 0.91 -10.44 -8.27
N SER A 33 1.36 -10.65 -9.49
CA SER A 33 2.23 -11.75 -9.90
C SER A 33 3.43 -11.24 -10.71
N GLY A 34 4.40 -12.12 -10.99
CA GLY A 34 5.58 -11.78 -11.78
C GLY A 34 6.36 -10.59 -11.21
N ALA A 35 6.70 -9.63 -12.07
CA ALA A 35 7.41 -8.41 -11.69
C ALA A 35 6.65 -7.55 -10.66
N TYR A 36 5.32 -7.70 -10.58
CA TYR A 36 4.45 -6.94 -9.67
C TYR A 36 4.05 -7.74 -8.42
N ALA A 37 4.66 -8.92 -8.21
CA ALA A 37 4.42 -9.72 -7.01
C ALA A 37 4.87 -8.96 -5.74
N SER A 38 4.00 -8.70 -4.75
CA SER A 38 2.56 -9.02 -4.65
C SER A 38 1.68 -7.78 -4.48
N LEU A 39 2.19 -6.73 -3.81
CA LEU A 39 1.43 -5.53 -3.43
C LEU A 39 1.84 -4.31 -4.26
N ASN A 40 1.73 -4.39 -5.59
CA ASN A 40 1.89 -3.20 -6.40
C ASN A 40 0.72 -2.21 -6.18
N LEU A 41 1.05 -0.94 -5.91
CA LEU A 41 0.10 0.15 -5.71
C LEU A 41 0.10 1.16 -6.85
N SER A 42 0.95 0.99 -7.87
CA SER A 42 1.10 1.95 -8.97
C SER A 42 0.26 1.57 -10.18
N PHE A 43 -0.53 2.53 -10.68
CA PHE A 43 -1.22 2.43 -11.96
C PHE A 43 -0.31 2.75 -13.16
N GLY A 44 0.90 3.28 -12.93
CA GLY A 44 1.76 3.85 -13.98
C GLY A 44 2.89 2.95 -14.47
N VAL A 45 2.95 1.69 -14.03
CA VAL A 45 4.11 0.80 -14.27
C VAL A 45 3.79 -0.42 -15.14
N GLY A 46 2.56 -0.54 -15.64
CA GLY A 46 2.17 -1.62 -16.57
C GLY A 46 1.51 -2.85 -15.95
N ASP A 47 1.13 -2.80 -14.67
CA ASP A 47 0.33 -3.85 -14.03
C ASP A 47 -1.15 -3.75 -14.38
N TYR A 48 -1.91 -4.83 -14.15
CA TYR A 48 -3.35 -4.84 -14.32
C TYR A 48 -4.02 -3.86 -13.34
N LYS A 49 -4.87 -2.98 -13.86
CA LYS A 49 -5.61 -2.00 -13.04
C LYS A 49 -6.42 -2.67 -11.93
N SER A 50 -7.00 -3.84 -12.18
CA SER A 50 -7.76 -4.62 -11.18
C SER A 50 -6.88 -5.08 -10.01
N THR A 51 -5.67 -5.57 -10.28
CA THR A 51 -4.67 -5.93 -9.27
C THR A 51 -4.32 -4.73 -8.40
N VAL A 52 -3.99 -3.60 -9.02
CA VAL A 52 -3.63 -2.37 -8.31
C VAL A 52 -4.81 -1.86 -7.48
N GLN A 53 -6.03 -1.90 -8.00
CA GLN A 53 -7.23 -1.50 -7.27
C GLN A 53 -7.49 -2.40 -6.07
N ALA A 54 -7.33 -3.72 -6.21
CA ALA A 54 -7.47 -4.67 -5.11
C ALA A 54 -6.42 -4.40 -4.02
N ASN A 55 -5.16 -4.20 -4.39
CA ASN A 55 -4.08 -3.88 -3.46
C ASN A 55 -4.33 -2.56 -2.71
N ARG A 56 -4.74 -1.51 -3.43
CA ARG A 56 -5.13 -0.22 -2.81
C ARG A 56 -6.30 -0.38 -1.83
N ASN A 57 -7.30 -1.20 -2.16
CA ASN A 57 -8.42 -1.48 -1.26
C ASN A 57 -7.97 -2.21 0.02
N ARG A 58 -7.03 -3.15 -0.07
CA ARG A 58 -6.44 -3.82 1.10
C ARG A 58 -5.73 -2.82 2.02
N CYS A 59 -4.92 -1.90 1.45
CA CYS A 59 -4.29 -0.83 2.21
C CYS A 59 -5.32 0.06 2.93
N LYS A 60 -6.41 0.43 2.25
CA LYS A 60 -7.48 1.23 2.85
C LYS A 60 -8.16 0.52 4.03
N GLN A 61 -8.42 -0.78 3.90
CA GLN A 61 -9.07 -1.58 4.94
C GLN A 61 -8.22 -1.69 6.21
N VAL A 62 -6.89 -1.85 6.09
CA VAL A 62 -6.04 -1.95 7.29
C VAL A 62 -5.81 -0.61 7.99
N LEU A 63 -5.88 0.50 7.25
CA LEU A 63 -5.79 1.85 7.81
C LEU A 63 -7.16 2.43 8.20
N ASP A 64 -8.25 1.70 7.96
CA ASP A 64 -9.63 2.12 8.18
C ASP A 64 -9.99 3.47 7.52
N ILE A 65 -9.60 3.64 6.26
CA ILE A 65 -9.84 4.89 5.50
C ILE A 65 -10.85 4.70 4.37
N ARG A 66 -11.77 5.66 4.24
CA ARG A 66 -12.77 5.67 3.16
C ARG A 66 -12.22 6.17 1.83
N LYS A 67 -11.34 7.17 1.87
CA LYS A 67 -10.78 7.83 0.68
C LYS A 67 -9.28 7.60 0.61
N LEU A 68 -8.78 7.31 -0.59
CA LEU A 68 -7.35 7.29 -0.91
C LEU A 68 -7.13 8.26 -2.06
N VAL A 69 -6.31 9.28 -1.84
CA VAL A 69 -5.96 10.29 -2.84
C VAL A 69 -4.49 10.11 -3.17
N SER A 70 -4.16 10.13 -4.47
CA SER A 70 -2.80 10.01 -4.96
C SER A 70 -2.57 11.02 -6.09
N SER A 71 -1.42 11.69 -6.10
CA SER A 71 -0.97 12.52 -7.21
C SER A 71 -0.16 11.71 -8.23
N ARG A 72 0.03 12.27 -9.43
CA ARG A 72 1.07 11.81 -10.34
C ARG A 72 2.40 12.36 -9.81
N GLN A 73 3.31 11.47 -9.42
CA GLN A 73 4.64 11.87 -8.99
C GLN A 73 5.47 12.28 -10.22
N VAL A 74 5.91 13.53 -10.26
CA VAL A 74 6.68 14.12 -11.37
C VAL A 74 8.14 14.41 -11.01
N HIS A 75 8.56 14.09 -9.78
CA HIS A 75 9.90 14.42 -9.25
C HIS A 75 10.23 15.93 -9.25
N GLY A 76 9.20 16.77 -9.12
CA GLY A 76 9.36 18.19 -8.81
C GLY A 76 9.15 18.45 -7.32
N ASP A 77 9.34 19.71 -6.92
CA ASP A 77 9.20 20.21 -5.56
C ASP A 77 7.78 20.72 -5.26
#